data_AF-A0AAX4HZR4-F1
#
_entry.id   AF-A0AAX4HZR4-F1
#
_cell.length_a   1.000
_cell.length_b   1.000
_cell.length_c   1.000
_cell.angle_alpha   90.00
_cell.angle_beta   90.00
_cell.angle_gamma   90.00
#
_symmetry.space_group_name_H-M   'P 1'
#
loop_
_entity.id
_entity.type
_entity.pdbx_description
1 polymer ?
#
loop_
_entity_poly.entity_id
_entity_poly.type
_entity_poly.pdbx_seq_one_letter_code
_entity_poly.pdbx_strand_id
1 'polypeptide(L)'
;MARIQDFQGMQYSRTGDELEQQDYAFFNQQYATSTYQKDHDMNPDLIVRPKHDEDVIRAVNWARENKVAVAVKSGGHQYSGASSTGGKNIQVDLSNTYKDLMVLRPKEPIADDRALVYIGVSTTMMDLNKYLKHNKLFVPTGQCAYVGVGGHGQTGGYGQLGRSFGLFGDHIRTIRLVCHDGVIRDITKLNDPELFYALLGGSPGNFGIITHYIVEVYKSKSYVGTVAGPNGFKGPHGIKALWIYSKEVLTRLLTTIAEMADDPTFPRGFDLCVSVISTEFPMATLFKELNDASVWDRVQDKIRNALEDKFLKLLNGKFPASIILYAQWCPTSKGDKYDARVDAWFNKFRELKGLLENESLQFGEFDMEMSDMTGQWLFPRAREFDLPYVKRTYATKSTTLGRDNWVSAVVDRIDLIYNPEQYLRGHAGEKAFERFMRCKLSVQIQCFGGAESRFFANRGNGTSYSWRDSSVVQTLDCFHNPDEESRRYALEWQNKNDAVMIGPRSPFSKQDRRVLWGSYGDWNLGDESVWKTYYEDEEKYNRLGRVRARADPNGTFTANPFAVTAAGSKK
;
A
#
# COMPACT_ATOMS: atom_id res chain seq x y z
N MET A 1 -7.79 8.37 37.09
CA MET A 1 -7.78 8.03 35.65
C MET A 1 -8.13 9.28 34.88
N ALA A 2 -7.24 9.77 34.03
CA ALA A 2 -7.49 11.03 33.32
C ALA A 2 -8.49 10.77 32.18
N ARG A 3 -9.64 11.47 32.21
CA ARG A 3 -10.72 11.38 31.23
C ARG A 3 -10.93 12.76 30.60
N ILE A 4 -11.31 12.78 29.34
CA ILE A 4 -11.76 13.99 28.65
C ILE A 4 -13.20 14.25 29.07
N GLN A 5 -13.46 15.43 29.64
CA GLN A 5 -14.79 15.86 30.07
C GLN A 5 -15.68 16.20 28.85
N ASP A 6 -16.99 15.97 29.00
CA ASP A 6 -18.01 16.20 27.97
C ASP A 6 -17.74 15.54 26.60
N PHE A 7 -17.03 14.42 26.61
CA PHE A 7 -16.74 13.63 25.41
C PHE A 7 -17.85 12.60 25.21
N GLN A 8 -18.55 12.63 24.07
CA GLN A 8 -19.68 11.74 23.79
C GLN A 8 -19.26 10.36 23.30
N GLY A 9 -18.12 10.28 22.63
CA GLY A 9 -17.53 9.04 22.18
C GLY A 9 -17.02 8.16 23.33
N MET A 10 -16.35 7.07 22.97
CA MET A 10 -15.82 6.12 23.95
C MET A 10 -14.41 6.50 24.39
N GLN A 11 -14.06 6.16 25.63
CA GLN A 11 -12.73 6.36 26.21
C GLN A 11 -12.31 5.07 26.91
N TYR A 12 -11.09 4.60 26.64
CA TYR A 12 -10.54 3.37 27.20
C TYR A 12 -9.16 3.65 27.78
N SER A 13 -9.03 3.57 29.11
CA SER A 13 -7.76 3.75 29.80
C SER A 13 -7.02 2.42 29.92
N ARG A 14 -5.70 2.49 29.75
CA ARG A 14 -4.79 1.36 29.99
C ARG A 14 -4.86 0.83 31.42
N THR A 15 -5.24 1.67 32.39
CA THR A 15 -5.38 1.30 33.81
C THR A 15 -6.85 1.11 34.23
N GLY A 16 -7.73 0.93 33.24
CA GLY A 16 -9.18 0.70 33.36
C GLY A 16 -9.53 -0.44 34.32
N ASP A 17 -10.82 -0.58 34.61
CA ASP A 17 -11.32 -1.84 35.17
C ASP A 17 -11.16 -3.00 34.16
N GLU A 18 -11.49 -4.22 34.58
CA GLU A 18 -11.26 -5.42 33.76
C GLU A 18 -11.99 -5.37 32.40
N LEU A 19 -13.21 -4.83 32.35
CA LEU A 19 -13.99 -4.72 31.12
C LEU A 19 -13.38 -3.67 30.19
N GLU A 20 -13.02 -2.51 30.75
CA GLU A 20 -12.36 -1.45 30.00
C GLU A 20 -11.00 -1.90 29.45
N GLN A 21 -10.24 -2.71 30.19
CA GLN A 21 -8.97 -3.25 29.70
C GLN A 21 -9.13 -4.21 28.53
N GLN A 22 -10.23 -4.98 28.47
CA GLN A 22 -10.55 -5.83 27.31
C GLN A 22 -10.83 -4.98 26.07
N ASP A 23 -11.66 -3.95 26.20
CA ASP A 23 -11.93 -3.00 25.11
C ASP A 23 -10.67 -2.24 24.70
N TYR A 24 -9.87 -1.77 25.67
CA TYR A 24 -8.59 -1.13 25.43
C TYR A 24 -7.69 -2.05 24.59
N ALA A 25 -7.53 -3.33 24.98
CA ALA A 25 -6.71 -4.29 24.26
C ALA A 25 -7.19 -4.50 22.81
N PHE A 26 -8.51 -4.53 22.59
CA PHE A 26 -9.10 -4.64 21.26
C PHE A 26 -8.83 -3.40 20.40
N PHE A 27 -9.11 -2.19 20.90
CA PHE A 27 -8.93 -0.95 20.13
C PHE A 27 -7.46 -0.51 20.00
N ASN A 28 -6.58 -1.00 20.86
CA ASN A 28 -5.14 -0.78 20.74
C ASN A 28 -4.52 -1.55 19.56
N GLN A 29 -5.20 -2.59 19.05
CA GLN A 29 -4.63 -3.38 17.96
C GLN A 29 -4.39 -2.56 16.70
N GLN A 30 -3.14 -2.53 16.24
CA GLN A 30 -2.77 -2.08 14.91
C GLN A 30 -2.63 -3.33 14.04
N TYR A 31 -3.65 -3.64 13.24
CA TYR A 31 -3.73 -4.94 12.58
C TYR A 31 -2.53 -5.21 11.67
N ALA A 32 -1.96 -4.17 11.07
CA ALA A 32 -0.75 -4.29 10.28
C ALA A 32 0.50 -4.49 11.14
N THR A 33 0.61 -3.93 12.33
CA THR A 33 1.91 -3.73 13.01
C THR A 33 2.04 -4.55 14.30
N SER A 34 1.21 -5.57 14.45
CA SER A 34 1.16 -6.44 15.63
C SER A 34 2.48 -7.15 15.96
N THR A 35 3.46 -7.10 15.07
CA THR A 35 4.81 -7.66 15.22
C THR A 35 5.76 -6.84 16.09
N TYR A 36 5.58 -5.52 16.14
CA TYR A 36 6.51 -4.59 16.78
C TYR A 36 5.92 -3.92 18.04
N GLN A 37 4.80 -4.44 18.57
CA GLN A 37 4.09 -3.78 19.70
C GLN A 37 4.99 -3.48 20.89
N LYS A 38 5.86 -4.44 21.26
CA LYS A 38 6.82 -4.25 22.35
C LYS A 38 7.97 -3.32 21.97
N ASP A 39 8.49 -3.49 20.75
CA ASP A 39 9.67 -2.77 20.25
C ASP A 39 9.39 -1.27 20.01
N HIS A 40 8.13 -0.87 19.88
CA HIS A 40 7.71 0.50 19.57
C HIS A 40 6.80 1.14 20.62
N ASP A 41 6.67 0.52 21.81
CA ASP A 41 5.79 0.97 22.90
C ASP A 41 4.40 1.44 22.42
N MET A 42 3.66 0.57 21.74
CA MET A 42 2.29 0.90 21.29
C MET A 42 1.28 0.71 22.42
N ASN A 43 1.49 1.41 23.55
CA ASN A 43 0.66 1.35 24.75
C ASN A 43 0.26 2.77 25.22
N PRO A 44 -0.67 3.45 24.53
CA PRO A 44 -1.13 4.76 24.94
C PRO A 44 -1.80 4.72 26.32
N ASP A 45 -1.79 5.82 27.06
CA ASP A 45 -2.44 5.85 28.38
C ASP A 45 -3.97 5.87 28.27
N LEU A 46 -4.46 6.44 27.16
CA LEU A 46 -5.88 6.56 26.84
C LEU A 46 -6.10 6.38 25.32
N ILE A 47 -7.08 5.56 24.97
CA ILE A 47 -7.63 5.47 23.61
C ILE A 47 -8.99 6.13 23.63
N VAL A 48 -9.20 7.09 22.72
CA VAL A 48 -10.49 7.78 22.59
C VAL A 48 -11.05 7.53 21.19
N ARG A 49 -12.36 7.28 21.12
CA ARG A 49 -13.10 7.02 19.88
C ARG A 49 -14.16 8.09 19.69
N PRO A 50 -13.83 9.21 19.03
CA PRO A 50 -14.73 10.34 18.82
C PRO A 50 -15.98 9.92 18.05
N LYS A 51 -17.12 10.55 18.37
CA LYS A 51 -18.37 10.37 17.62
C LYS A 51 -18.54 11.41 16.51
N HIS A 52 -18.01 12.63 16.69
CA HIS A 52 -18.16 13.76 15.79
C HIS A 52 -17.03 14.79 16.02
N ASP A 53 -17.07 15.91 15.28
CA ASP A 53 -16.02 16.94 15.28
C ASP A 53 -15.75 17.50 16.70
N GLU A 54 -16.78 17.75 17.51
CA GLU A 54 -16.63 18.31 18.86
C GLU A 54 -15.82 17.39 19.80
N ASP A 55 -15.97 16.08 19.68
CA ASP A 55 -15.15 15.13 20.45
C ASP A 55 -13.67 15.21 20.04
N VAL A 56 -13.40 15.30 18.73
CA VAL A 56 -12.03 15.47 18.21
C VAL A 56 -11.41 16.77 18.74
N ILE A 57 -12.17 17.87 18.69
CA ILE A 57 -11.75 19.18 19.22
C ILE A 57 -11.43 19.08 20.72
N ARG A 58 -12.29 18.41 21.51
CA ARG A 58 -12.06 18.20 22.95
C ARG A 58 -10.80 17.37 23.20
N ALA A 59 -10.54 16.32 22.42
CA ALA A 59 -9.33 15.52 22.54
C ALA A 59 -8.06 16.34 22.25
N VAL A 60 -8.07 17.16 21.20
CA VAL A 60 -6.93 18.04 20.88
C VAL A 60 -6.70 19.08 21.97
N ASN A 61 -7.75 19.75 22.44
CA ASN A 61 -7.65 20.76 23.49
C ASN A 61 -7.16 20.16 24.80
N TRP A 62 -7.74 19.03 25.21
CA TRP A 62 -7.33 18.31 26.42
C TRP A 62 -5.87 17.85 26.34
N ALA A 63 -5.43 17.32 25.19
CA ALA A 63 -4.05 16.89 25.00
C ALA A 63 -3.06 18.07 25.14
N ARG A 64 -3.40 19.20 24.51
CA ARG A 64 -2.63 20.45 24.62
C ARG A 64 -2.55 20.96 26.07
N GLU A 65 -3.67 21.02 26.77
CA GLU A 65 -3.75 21.50 28.17
C GLU A 65 -2.98 20.60 29.14
N ASN A 66 -2.95 19.29 28.90
CA ASN A 66 -2.28 18.30 29.73
C ASN A 66 -0.84 18.00 29.29
N LYS A 67 -0.33 18.67 28.23
CA LYS A 67 1.01 18.45 27.67
C LYS A 67 1.27 16.97 27.35
N VAL A 68 0.32 16.35 26.69
CA VAL A 68 0.42 14.99 26.14
C VAL A 68 0.21 15.05 24.62
N ALA A 69 0.85 14.12 23.91
CA ALA A 69 0.75 14.07 22.46
C ALA A 69 -0.33 13.10 21.99
N VAL A 70 -0.76 13.28 20.73
CA VAL A 70 -1.83 12.54 20.07
C VAL A 70 -1.25 11.74 18.91
N ALA A 71 -1.49 10.43 18.91
CA ALA A 71 -1.40 9.60 17.71
C ALA A 71 -2.79 9.41 17.10
N VAL A 72 -2.89 9.45 15.77
CA VAL A 72 -4.16 9.28 15.06
C VAL A 72 -4.21 7.93 14.37
N LYS A 73 -5.27 7.18 14.63
CA LYS A 73 -5.59 5.92 13.96
C LYS A 73 -6.84 6.12 13.11
N SER A 74 -6.72 5.89 11.79
CA SER A 74 -7.87 5.71 10.89
C SER A 74 -8.05 4.20 10.65
N GLY A 75 -7.43 3.64 9.61
CA GLY A 75 -7.47 2.19 9.35
C GLY A 75 -6.59 1.36 10.28
N GLY A 76 -5.49 1.91 10.81
CA GLY A 76 -4.52 1.14 11.61
C GLY A 76 -3.58 0.25 10.79
N HIS A 77 -3.20 0.74 9.60
CA HIS A 77 -2.35 0.04 8.62
C HIS A 77 -0.95 0.65 8.44
N GLN A 78 -0.46 1.41 9.43
CA GLN A 78 0.88 1.98 9.35
C GLN A 78 1.89 0.98 9.91
N TYR A 79 2.80 0.48 9.06
CA TYR A 79 3.61 -0.72 9.33
C TYR A 79 4.71 -0.59 10.40
N SER A 80 5.08 0.63 10.82
CA SER A 80 6.05 0.86 11.91
C SER A 80 5.37 1.19 13.25
N GLY A 81 4.04 1.29 13.29
CA GLY A 81 3.30 1.59 14.52
C GLY A 81 3.05 3.07 14.74
N ALA A 82 3.38 3.94 13.77
CA ALA A 82 3.23 5.40 13.85
C ALA A 82 1.78 5.87 14.07
N SER A 83 0.79 5.02 13.78
CA SER A 83 -0.63 5.27 14.08
C SER A 83 -1.01 4.90 15.53
N SER A 84 -0.02 4.72 16.39
CA SER A 84 -0.13 4.54 17.84
C SER A 84 0.98 5.32 18.56
N THR A 85 1.02 5.20 19.88
CA THR A 85 1.96 5.89 20.78
C THR A 85 2.12 5.11 22.09
N GLY A 86 3.10 5.50 22.90
CA GLY A 86 3.34 4.96 24.24
C GLY A 86 3.27 5.98 25.36
N GLY A 87 3.65 5.53 26.55
CA GLY A 87 3.75 6.36 27.76
C GLY A 87 2.43 7.03 28.17
N LYS A 88 2.50 8.35 28.41
CA LYS A 88 1.36 9.19 28.87
C LYS A 88 0.50 9.75 27.72
N ASN A 89 0.86 9.45 26.47
CA ASN A 89 0.20 10.01 25.29
C ASN A 89 -1.12 9.29 24.99
N ILE A 90 -1.93 9.86 24.11
CA ILE A 90 -3.25 9.32 23.77
C ILE A 90 -3.34 8.91 22.30
N GLN A 91 -4.19 7.93 22.02
CA GLN A 91 -4.56 7.54 20.67
C GLN A 91 -5.99 8.01 20.36
N VAL A 92 -6.15 8.79 19.31
CA VAL A 92 -7.47 9.14 18.75
C VAL A 92 -7.77 8.14 17.62
N ASP A 93 -8.68 7.21 17.90
CA ASP A 93 -9.14 6.21 16.94
C ASP A 93 -10.42 6.67 16.21
N LEU A 94 -10.22 7.06 14.97
CA LEU A 94 -11.26 7.49 14.02
C LEU A 94 -11.84 6.34 13.22
N SER A 95 -11.48 5.07 13.45
CA SER A 95 -11.86 3.92 12.60
C SER A 95 -13.36 3.84 12.23
N ASN A 96 -14.23 4.45 13.04
CA ASN A 96 -15.67 4.48 12.82
C ASN A 96 -16.35 5.86 12.97
N THR A 97 -15.60 6.96 12.94
CA THR A 97 -16.13 8.32 13.18
C THR A 97 -16.73 8.98 11.93
N TYR A 98 -16.02 8.93 10.80
CA TYR A 98 -16.31 9.66 9.57
C TYR A 98 -16.49 8.70 8.39
N LYS A 99 -17.73 8.29 8.12
CA LYS A 99 -18.09 7.31 7.06
C LYS A 99 -18.82 7.93 5.87
N ASP A 100 -18.89 9.26 5.81
CA ASP A 100 -19.63 10.00 4.80
C ASP A 100 -19.05 9.79 3.39
N LEU A 101 -19.94 9.49 2.43
CA LEU A 101 -19.63 9.34 1.01
C LEU A 101 -20.69 10.04 0.16
N MET A 102 -20.30 11.11 -0.52
CA MET A 102 -21.24 11.93 -1.31
C MET A 102 -20.61 12.45 -2.59
N VAL A 103 -21.22 12.16 -3.74
CA VAL A 103 -20.92 12.86 -5.01
C VAL A 103 -21.41 14.30 -4.89
N LEU A 104 -20.51 15.26 -5.08
CA LEU A 104 -20.79 16.68 -4.95
C LEU A 104 -21.20 17.28 -6.30
N ARG A 105 -22.07 18.29 -6.24
CA ARG A 105 -22.26 19.23 -7.34
C ARG A 105 -21.20 20.33 -7.21
N PRO A 106 -20.23 20.42 -8.11
CA PRO A 106 -19.17 21.42 -8.01
C PRO A 106 -19.76 22.82 -8.22
N LYS A 107 -19.29 23.81 -7.46
CA LYS A 107 -19.68 25.21 -7.63
C LYS A 107 -19.05 25.83 -8.87
N GLU A 108 -17.80 25.44 -9.14
CA GLU A 108 -17.04 25.84 -10.32
C GLU A 108 -17.03 24.70 -11.35
N PRO A 109 -16.96 24.99 -12.66
CA PRO A 109 -16.80 23.96 -13.68
C PRO A 109 -15.57 23.08 -13.43
N ILE A 110 -15.74 21.77 -13.59
CA ILE A 110 -14.66 20.79 -13.63
C ILE A 110 -14.65 20.10 -14.99
N ALA A 111 -13.56 19.42 -15.34
CA ALA A 111 -13.48 18.68 -16.60
C ALA A 111 -14.64 17.67 -16.75
N ASP A 112 -15.17 17.53 -17.97
CA ASP A 112 -16.38 16.73 -18.23
C ASP A 112 -16.24 15.25 -17.85
N ASP A 113 -15.02 14.73 -17.86
CA ASP A 113 -14.66 13.38 -17.48
C ASP A 113 -14.37 13.21 -15.97
N ARG A 114 -14.65 14.24 -15.16
CA ARG A 114 -14.44 14.26 -13.71
C ARG A 114 -15.73 14.46 -12.90
N ALA A 115 -15.67 14.04 -11.64
CA ALA A 115 -16.65 14.32 -10.59
C ALA A 115 -15.91 14.63 -9.26
N LEU A 116 -16.59 15.23 -8.29
CA LEU A 116 -16.05 15.43 -6.94
C LEU A 116 -16.78 14.51 -5.96
N VAL A 117 -16.04 13.90 -5.02
CA VAL A 117 -16.58 13.05 -3.96
C VAL A 117 -16.08 13.54 -2.61
N TYR A 118 -16.99 13.77 -1.67
CA TYR A 118 -16.69 14.00 -0.26
C TYR A 118 -16.53 12.64 0.43
N ILE A 119 -15.41 12.45 1.12
CA ILE A 119 -15.01 11.15 1.69
C ILE A 119 -14.57 11.34 3.14
N GLY A 120 -15.27 10.71 4.07
CA GLY A 120 -14.85 10.58 5.47
C GLY A 120 -13.64 9.67 5.62
N VAL A 121 -12.68 10.04 6.48
CA VAL A 121 -11.39 9.33 6.62
C VAL A 121 -11.50 7.91 7.19
N SER A 122 -12.65 7.54 7.74
CA SER A 122 -12.91 6.19 8.26
C SER A 122 -13.38 5.23 7.17
N THR A 123 -13.60 5.72 5.95
CA THR A 123 -13.94 4.89 4.79
C THR A 123 -12.79 3.92 4.48
N THR A 124 -13.11 2.64 4.29
CA THR A 124 -12.13 1.64 3.85
C THR A 124 -11.98 1.64 2.33
N MET A 125 -10.87 1.15 1.78
CA MET A 125 -10.71 1.02 0.32
C MET A 125 -11.83 0.21 -0.32
N MET A 126 -12.31 -0.85 0.35
CA MET A 126 -13.44 -1.65 -0.13
C MET A 126 -14.75 -0.84 -0.18
N ASP A 127 -15.05 -0.07 0.85
CA ASP A 127 -16.28 0.74 0.88
C ASP A 127 -16.22 1.85 -0.17
N LEU A 128 -15.06 2.50 -0.32
CA LEU A 128 -14.83 3.50 -1.35
C LEU A 128 -15.00 2.89 -2.75
N ASN A 129 -14.39 1.74 -3.03
CA ASN A 129 -14.51 1.09 -4.32
C ASN A 129 -15.97 0.69 -4.63
N LYS A 130 -16.70 0.12 -3.67
CA LYS A 130 -18.13 -0.20 -3.82
C LYS A 130 -18.95 1.04 -4.17
N TYR A 131 -18.73 2.15 -3.46
CA TYR A 131 -19.43 3.41 -3.69
C TYR A 131 -19.13 4.00 -5.07
N LEU A 132 -17.84 4.07 -5.44
CA LEU A 132 -17.42 4.59 -6.74
C LEU A 132 -17.97 3.72 -7.87
N LYS A 133 -17.89 2.39 -7.74
CA LYS A 133 -18.46 1.45 -8.70
C LYS A 133 -19.95 1.64 -8.91
N HIS A 134 -20.72 1.77 -7.82
CA HIS A 134 -22.16 2.05 -7.89
C HIS A 134 -22.47 3.33 -8.68
N ASN A 135 -21.64 4.37 -8.51
CA ASN A 135 -21.80 5.66 -9.17
C ASN A 135 -21.11 5.74 -10.56
N LYS A 136 -20.54 4.64 -11.08
CA LYS A 136 -19.77 4.61 -12.34
C LYS A 136 -18.58 5.59 -12.35
N LEU A 137 -17.92 5.68 -11.20
CA LEU A 137 -16.73 6.49 -10.96
C LEU A 137 -15.53 5.60 -10.62
N PHE A 138 -14.31 6.12 -10.77
CA PHE A 138 -13.09 5.48 -10.30
C PHE A 138 -11.99 6.50 -9.99
N VAL A 139 -11.00 6.10 -9.20
CA VAL A 139 -9.79 6.87 -8.88
C VAL A 139 -8.68 5.87 -8.55
N PRO A 140 -7.38 6.15 -8.78
CA PRO A 140 -6.31 5.29 -8.28
C PRO A 140 -6.41 5.13 -6.76
N THR A 141 -6.41 3.88 -6.28
CA THR A 141 -6.39 3.53 -4.84
C THR A 141 -5.39 2.40 -4.59
N GLY A 142 -5.15 2.09 -3.32
CA GLY A 142 -4.45 0.87 -2.91
C GLY A 142 -5.26 -0.41 -3.09
N GLN A 143 -4.59 -1.55 -2.94
CA GLN A 143 -5.18 -2.87 -3.15
C GLN A 143 -5.83 -3.47 -1.89
N CYS A 144 -5.30 -3.15 -0.70
CA CYS A 144 -5.73 -3.76 0.56
C CYS A 144 -7.10 -3.22 1.01
N ALA A 145 -8.13 -4.08 1.03
CA ALA A 145 -9.53 -3.70 1.23
C ALA A 145 -9.81 -2.89 2.50
N TYR A 146 -9.09 -3.17 3.59
CA TYR A 146 -9.34 -2.60 4.93
C TYR A 146 -8.53 -1.33 5.21
N VAL A 147 -7.66 -0.91 4.30
CA VAL A 147 -6.91 0.34 4.45
C VAL A 147 -7.89 1.52 4.54
N GLY A 148 -7.71 2.35 5.55
CA GLY A 148 -8.50 3.56 5.74
C GLY A 148 -8.02 4.70 4.85
N VAL A 149 -8.97 5.43 4.24
CA VAL A 149 -8.69 6.56 3.35
C VAL A 149 -7.83 7.64 4.02
N GLY A 150 -7.99 7.87 5.33
CA GLY A 150 -7.26 8.91 6.08
C GLY A 150 -5.75 8.91 5.84
N GLY A 151 -5.06 7.90 6.36
CA GLY A 151 -3.60 7.77 6.17
C GLY A 151 -3.20 7.39 4.74
N HIS A 152 -4.09 6.77 3.97
CA HIS A 152 -3.85 6.45 2.56
C HIS A 152 -3.61 7.72 1.73
N GLY A 153 -4.46 8.74 1.88
CA GLY A 153 -4.25 10.03 1.23
C GLY A 153 -2.94 10.70 1.62
N GLN A 154 -2.63 10.77 2.91
CA GLN A 154 -1.41 11.43 3.40
C GLN A 154 -0.11 10.77 2.92
N THR A 155 -0.13 9.47 2.64
CA THR A 155 1.05 8.70 2.21
C THR A 155 1.17 8.59 0.69
N GLY A 156 0.21 9.13 -0.05
CA GLY A 156 0.15 9.15 -1.51
C GLY A 156 -0.99 8.29 -2.00
N GLY A 157 -1.17 7.13 -1.39
CA GLY A 157 -2.16 6.16 -1.80
C GLY A 157 -1.75 5.52 -3.11
N TYR A 158 -0.68 4.73 -3.03
CA TYR A 158 -0.14 3.99 -4.15
C TYR A 158 -0.97 2.75 -4.47
N GLY A 159 -0.97 2.36 -5.74
CA GLY A 159 -1.64 1.15 -6.20
C GLY A 159 -1.79 1.13 -7.71
N GLN A 160 -2.77 0.38 -8.19
CA GLN A 160 -2.65 -0.33 -9.47
C GLN A 160 -2.79 0.55 -10.70
N LEU A 161 -3.21 1.80 -10.51
CA LEU A 161 -3.40 2.80 -11.56
C LEU A 161 -2.33 3.89 -11.53
N GLY A 162 -1.21 3.66 -10.84
CA GLY A 162 -0.20 4.67 -10.60
C GLY A 162 0.41 5.22 -11.88
N ARG A 163 0.71 4.38 -12.88
CA ARG A 163 1.25 4.84 -14.18
C ARG A 163 0.20 5.63 -14.94
N SER A 164 -0.99 5.07 -15.05
CA SER A 164 -2.07 5.65 -15.86
C SER A 164 -2.67 6.91 -15.24
N PHE A 165 -2.85 6.99 -13.93
CA PHE A 165 -3.65 8.05 -13.27
C PHE A 165 -2.96 8.74 -12.10
N GLY A 166 -1.74 8.31 -11.73
CA GLY A 166 -1.00 8.88 -10.59
C GLY A 166 -1.46 8.29 -9.27
N LEU A 167 -1.14 8.97 -8.17
CA LEU A 167 -1.47 8.54 -6.82
C LEU A 167 -2.86 9.03 -6.40
N PHE A 168 -3.50 8.37 -5.44
CA PHE A 168 -4.77 8.85 -4.86
C PHE A 168 -4.69 10.31 -4.40
N GLY A 169 -3.60 10.67 -3.73
CA GLY A 169 -3.34 12.01 -3.22
C GLY A 169 -3.23 13.11 -4.28
N ASP A 170 -2.97 12.76 -5.54
CA ASP A 170 -2.99 13.73 -6.65
C ASP A 170 -4.36 14.31 -6.91
N HIS A 171 -5.38 13.56 -6.53
CA HIS A 171 -6.78 13.84 -6.80
C HIS A 171 -7.46 14.54 -5.62
N ILE A 172 -6.78 14.70 -4.48
CA ILE A 172 -7.32 15.44 -3.34
C ILE A 172 -7.34 16.93 -3.68
N ARG A 173 -8.52 17.56 -3.55
CA ARG A 173 -8.76 18.99 -3.76
C ARG A 173 -8.82 19.77 -2.45
N THR A 174 -9.43 19.16 -1.42
CA THR A 174 -9.63 19.76 -0.11
C THR A 174 -9.36 18.75 0.99
N ILE A 175 -8.72 19.18 2.07
CA ILE A 175 -8.46 18.42 3.29
C ILE A 175 -9.14 19.14 4.45
N ARG A 176 -10.17 18.53 5.03
CA ARG A 176 -10.81 19.04 6.25
C ARG A 176 -10.13 18.44 7.47
N LEU A 177 -9.67 19.27 8.40
CA LEU A 177 -8.98 18.80 9.60
C LEU A 177 -9.26 19.66 10.84
N VAL A 178 -9.11 19.06 12.01
CA VAL A 178 -8.99 19.76 13.30
C VAL A 178 -7.52 20.08 13.55
N CYS A 179 -7.20 21.36 13.69
CA CYS A 179 -5.84 21.85 13.92
C CYS A 179 -5.48 21.89 15.42
N HIS A 180 -4.22 22.23 15.73
CA HIS A 180 -3.68 22.27 17.10
C HIS A 180 -4.42 23.22 18.07
N ASP A 181 -5.13 24.20 17.53
CA ASP A 181 -5.94 25.18 18.25
C ASP A 181 -7.38 24.72 18.47
N GLY A 182 -7.75 23.53 18.01
CA GLY A 182 -9.11 23.00 18.09
C GLY A 182 -10.07 23.60 17.04
N VAL A 183 -9.55 24.32 16.05
CA VAL A 183 -10.37 24.89 14.97
C VAL A 183 -10.37 23.96 13.76
N ILE A 184 -11.56 23.77 13.17
CA ILE A 184 -11.73 23.04 11.91
C ILE A 184 -11.36 23.95 10.74
N ARG A 185 -10.53 23.45 9.83
CA ARG A 185 -10.16 24.14 8.60
C ARG A 185 -10.34 23.24 7.40
N ASP A 186 -10.72 23.85 6.28
CA ASP A 186 -10.65 23.23 4.95
C ASP A 186 -9.38 23.75 4.26
N ILE A 187 -8.44 22.87 3.96
CA ILE A 187 -7.13 23.22 3.38
C ILE A 187 -7.10 22.81 1.92
N THR A 188 -6.69 23.75 1.07
CA THR A 188 -6.57 23.62 -0.39
C THR A 188 -5.25 24.21 -0.85
N LYS A 189 -4.88 23.97 -2.11
CA LYS A 189 -3.71 24.63 -2.73
C LYS A 189 -3.84 26.15 -2.85
N LEU A 190 -5.05 26.71 -2.71
CA LEU A 190 -5.30 28.14 -2.88
C LEU A 190 -5.24 28.92 -1.57
N ASN A 191 -5.74 28.35 -0.46
CA ASN A 191 -5.85 29.07 0.81
C ASN A 191 -4.68 28.82 1.78
N ASP A 192 -4.08 27.62 1.78
CA ASP A 192 -2.86 27.33 2.54
C ASP A 192 -2.02 26.28 1.80
N PRO A 193 -1.32 26.68 0.72
CA PRO A 193 -0.52 25.77 -0.10
C PRO A 193 0.59 25.06 0.67
N GLU A 194 1.16 25.70 1.70
CA GLU A 194 2.23 25.12 2.51
C GLU A 194 1.72 23.98 3.40
N LEU A 195 0.56 24.17 4.04
CA LEU A 195 -0.04 23.10 4.85
C LEU A 195 -0.62 21.99 3.96
N PHE A 196 -1.22 22.33 2.82
CA PHE A 196 -1.67 21.33 1.84
C PHE A 196 -0.51 20.44 1.37
N TYR A 197 0.62 21.07 1.02
CA TYR A 197 1.85 20.39 0.62
C TYR A 197 2.32 19.41 1.70
N ALA A 198 2.38 19.84 2.96
CA ALA A 198 2.88 19.04 4.07
C ALA A 198 1.94 17.89 4.50
N LEU A 199 0.62 18.11 4.43
CA LEU A 199 -0.38 17.08 4.75
C LEU A 199 -0.33 15.88 3.80
N LEU A 200 0.14 16.09 2.56
CA LEU A 200 0.20 15.10 1.48
C LEU A 200 1.65 14.73 1.15
N GLY A 201 2.22 13.87 1.98
CA GLY A 201 3.56 13.28 1.79
C GLY A 201 4.63 13.82 2.72
N GLY A 202 4.28 14.69 3.67
CA GLY A 202 5.21 15.24 4.63
C GLY A 202 5.43 14.23 5.74
N SER A 203 4.54 14.23 6.72
CA SER A 203 4.63 13.36 7.90
C SER A 203 3.21 13.04 8.36
N PRO A 204 2.64 11.91 7.89
CA PRO A 204 1.26 11.53 8.18
C PRO A 204 0.96 11.55 9.68
N GLY A 205 -0.20 12.08 10.05
CA GLY A 205 -0.60 12.23 11.46
C GLY A 205 0.00 13.38 12.26
N ASN A 206 0.93 14.19 11.71
CA ASN A 206 1.72 15.16 12.50
C ASN A 206 1.35 16.65 12.32
N PHE A 207 0.28 16.97 11.57
CA PHE A 207 -0.13 18.36 11.29
C PHE A 207 -1.56 18.70 11.73
N GLY A 208 -2.25 17.74 12.34
CA GLY A 208 -3.66 17.83 12.70
C GLY A 208 -4.42 16.55 12.40
N ILE A 209 -5.68 16.52 12.84
CA ILE A 209 -6.56 15.36 12.70
C ILE A 209 -7.45 15.56 11.48
N ILE A 210 -7.09 14.91 10.36
CA ILE A 210 -7.90 14.95 9.13
C ILE A 210 -9.21 14.20 9.38
N THR A 211 -10.34 14.82 9.02
CA THR A 211 -11.67 14.23 9.16
C THR A 211 -12.28 13.84 7.81
N HIS A 212 -12.02 14.65 6.76
CA HIS A 212 -12.56 14.39 5.43
C HIS A 212 -11.64 14.87 4.31
N TYR A 213 -11.85 14.30 3.12
CA TYR A 213 -11.29 14.78 1.86
C TYR A 213 -12.41 15.15 0.87
N ILE A 214 -12.16 16.13 0.02
CA ILE A 214 -12.83 16.24 -1.29
C ILE A 214 -11.86 15.73 -2.34
N VAL A 215 -12.26 14.69 -3.07
CA VAL A 215 -11.44 14.02 -4.08
C VAL A 215 -12.07 14.15 -5.45
N GLU A 216 -11.28 14.53 -6.44
CA GLU A 216 -11.66 14.55 -7.84
C GLU A 216 -11.50 13.17 -8.46
N VAL A 217 -12.59 12.54 -8.87
CA VAL A 217 -12.61 11.19 -9.44
C VAL A 217 -12.97 11.21 -10.92
N TYR A 218 -12.75 10.10 -11.60
CA TYR A 218 -12.96 9.93 -13.03
C TYR A 218 -14.32 9.30 -13.31
N LYS A 219 -15.01 9.73 -14.36
CA LYS A 219 -16.24 9.09 -14.85
C LYS A 219 -15.89 7.94 -15.79
N SER A 220 -16.28 6.71 -15.45
CA SER A 220 -15.95 5.51 -16.23
C SER A 220 -16.37 5.59 -17.69
N LYS A 221 -17.55 6.15 -17.96
CA LYS A 221 -18.09 6.32 -19.33
C LYS A 221 -17.17 7.08 -20.29
N SER A 222 -16.25 7.90 -19.77
CA SER A 222 -15.31 8.70 -20.58
C SER A 222 -14.20 7.84 -21.19
N TYR A 223 -14.06 6.61 -20.72
CA TYR A 223 -13.04 5.64 -21.15
C TYR A 223 -13.66 4.51 -21.99
N VAL A 224 -14.97 4.55 -22.22
CA VAL A 224 -15.75 3.57 -22.98
C VAL A 224 -16.21 4.19 -24.30
N GLY A 225 -16.33 3.40 -25.36
CA GLY A 225 -16.76 3.85 -26.69
C GLY A 225 -15.68 4.55 -27.51
N THR A 226 -14.48 4.75 -26.96
CA THR A 226 -13.41 5.58 -27.55
C THR A 226 -12.53 4.82 -28.53
N VAL A 227 -12.08 3.61 -28.18
CA VAL A 227 -11.06 2.86 -28.93
C VAL A 227 -11.44 1.40 -29.05
N ALA A 228 -11.61 0.86 -30.26
CA ALA A 228 -11.89 -0.57 -30.46
C ALA A 228 -10.69 -1.45 -30.08
N GLY A 229 -10.92 -2.39 -29.17
CA GLY A 229 -10.00 -3.43 -28.71
C GLY A 229 -10.10 -4.71 -29.54
N PRO A 230 -9.40 -5.79 -29.10
CA PRO A 230 -9.16 -6.99 -29.90
C PRO A 230 -10.45 -7.76 -30.24
N ASN A 231 -11.47 -7.66 -29.38
CA ASN A 231 -12.77 -8.30 -29.56
C ASN A 231 -13.88 -7.32 -30.01
N GLY A 232 -13.50 -6.13 -30.49
CA GLY A 232 -14.45 -5.06 -30.86
C GLY A 232 -15.02 -4.27 -29.67
N PHE A 233 -14.73 -4.68 -28.43
CA PHE A 233 -15.05 -3.88 -27.24
C PHE A 233 -14.31 -2.54 -27.30
N LYS A 234 -15.03 -1.43 -27.09
CA LYS A 234 -14.42 -0.10 -27.15
C LYS A 234 -14.09 0.42 -25.76
N GLY A 235 -12.90 0.17 -25.24
CA GLY A 235 -12.52 0.65 -23.90
C GLY A 235 -11.31 -0.03 -23.26
N PRO A 236 -11.23 -0.05 -21.91
CA PRO A 236 -10.14 -0.67 -21.18
C PRO A 236 -10.13 -2.19 -21.32
N HIS A 237 -8.94 -2.77 -21.25
CA HIS A 237 -8.70 -4.20 -21.38
C HIS A 237 -7.76 -4.68 -20.27
N GLY A 238 -8.02 -5.85 -19.70
CA GLY A 238 -7.23 -6.37 -18.58
C GLY A 238 -7.07 -7.89 -18.57
N ILE A 239 -6.01 -8.33 -17.91
CA ILE A 239 -5.71 -9.73 -17.62
C ILE A 239 -5.50 -9.87 -16.11
N LYS A 240 -6.13 -10.89 -15.53
CA LYS A 240 -5.83 -11.38 -14.18
C LYS A 240 -5.56 -12.88 -14.26
N ALA A 241 -4.37 -13.29 -13.84
CA ALA A 241 -3.92 -14.66 -14.00
C ALA A 241 -3.21 -15.20 -12.77
N LEU A 242 -3.26 -16.52 -12.61
CA LEU A 242 -2.78 -17.30 -11.48
C LEU A 242 -1.98 -18.49 -11.99
N TRP A 243 -0.73 -18.59 -11.55
CA TRP A 243 0.10 -19.76 -11.76
C TRP A 243 0.54 -20.37 -10.42
N ILE A 244 0.83 -21.67 -10.43
CA ILE A 244 1.72 -22.27 -9.44
C ILE A 244 3.05 -21.50 -9.49
N TYR A 245 3.69 -21.32 -8.34
CA TYR A 245 5.01 -20.70 -8.31
C TYR A 245 5.99 -21.48 -9.19
N SER A 246 6.62 -20.76 -10.11
CA SER A 246 7.64 -21.26 -11.01
C SER A 246 8.70 -20.19 -11.21
N LYS A 247 9.97 -20.57 -11.07
CA LYS A 247 11.11 -19.68 -11.29
C LYS A 247 11.08 -19.08 -12.70
N GLU A 248 10.70 -19.87 -13.69
CA GLU A 248 10.59 -19.42 -15.08
C GLU A 248 9.49 -18.38 -15.27
N VAL A 249 8.28 -18.66 -14.77
CA VAL A 249 7.13 -17.73 -14.88
C VAL A 249 7.47 -16.40 -14.21
N LEU A 250 8.01 -16.44 -12.98
CA LEU A 250 8.37 -15.22 -12.26
C LEU A 250 9.45 -14.44 -13.01
N THR A 251 10.48 -15.12 -13.52
CA THR A 251 11.54 -14.49 -14.32
C THR A 251 10.97 -13.72 -15.49
N ARG A 252 10.11 -14.33 -16.31
CA ARG A 252 9.52 -13.68 -17.50
C ARG A 252 8.62 -12.49 -17.15
N LEU A 253 7.83 -12.62 -16.07
CA LEU A 253 7.00 -11.51 -15.59
C LEU A 253 7.82 -10.34 -15.07
N LEU A 254 8.87 -10.59 -14.28
CA LEU A 254 9.75 -9.54 -13.77
C LEU A 254 10.62 -8.92 -14.88
N THR A 255 11.00 -9.69 -15.90
CA THR A 255 11.61 -9.14 -17.13
C THR A 255 10.69 -8.13 -17.78
N THR A 256 9.38 -8.38 -17.86
CA THR A 256 8.42 -7.41 -18.41
C THR A 256 8.38 -6.13 -17.57
N ILE A 257 8.43 -6.23 -16.23
CA ILE A 257 8.54 -5.04 -15.37
C ILE A 257 9.85 -4.29 -15.61
N ALA A 258 10.97 -5.00 -15.78
CA ALA A 258 12.28 -4.39 -16.04
C ALA A 258 12.29 -3.65 -17.39
N GLU A 259 11.75 -4.25 -18.45
CA GLU A 259 11.59 -3.62 -19.75
C GLU A 259 10.76 -2.32 -19.67
N MET A 260 9.64 -2.36 -18.94
CA MET A 260 8.81 -1.17 -18.71
C MET A 260 9.54 -0.08 -17.93
N ALA A 261 10.39 -0.46 -16.97
CA ALA A 261 11.16 0.48 -16.15
C ALA A 261 12.33 1.10 -16.92
N ASP A 262 12.96 0.31 -17.80
CA ASP A 262 14.13 0.69 -18.59
C ASP A 262 13.77 1.49 -19.85
N ASP A 263 12.50 1.45 -20.28
CA ASP A 263 11.96 2.30 -21.35
C ASP A 263 11.36 3.60 -20.78
N PRO A 264 12.06 4.75 -20.88
CA PRO A 264 11.54 6.02 -20.37
C PRO A 264 10.32 6.52 -21.14
N THR A 265 10.08 6.00 -22.34
CA THR A 265 8.97 6.37 -23.23
C THR A 265 7.81 5.37 -23.18
N PHE A 266 7.86 4.39 -22.26
CA PHE A 266 6.83 3.37 -22.17
C PHE A 266 5.45 4.02 -21.96
N PRO A 267 4.43 3.72 -22.80
CA PRO A 267 3.20 4.47 -22.80
C PRO A 267 2.48 4.46 -21.44
N ARG A 268 1.80 5.57 -21.17
CA ARG A 268 1.17 5.84 -19.88
C ARG A 268 0.06 4.86 -19.50
N GLY A 269 -0.74 4.42 -20.47
CA GLY A 269 -1.99 3.69 -20.24
C GLY A 269 -1.84 2.24 -19.78
N PHE A 270 -0.63 1.75 -19.57
CA PHE A 270 -0.35 0.39 -19.11
C PHE A 270 -0.05 0.35 -17.62
N ASP A 271 -0.69 -0.57 -16.90
CA ASP A 271 -0.39 -0.84 -15.50
C ASP A 271 -0.19 -2.35 -15.26
N LEU A 272 0.71 -2.69 -14.34
CA LEU A 272 1.14 -4.06 -14.08
C LEU A 272 1.52 -4.26 -12.61
N CYS A 273 1.00 -5.33 -12.00
CA CYS A 273 1.46 -5.83 -10.70
C CYS A 273 1.74 -7.32 -10.82
N VAL A 274 2.91 -7.73 -10.33
CA VAL A 274 3.25 -9.13 -10.11
C VAL A 274 3.31 -9.36 -8.62
N SER A 275 2.53 -10.33 -8.14
CA SER A 275 2.52 -10.73 -6.74
C SER A 275 2.91 -12.19 -6.58
N VAL A 276 3.62 -12.51 -5.51
CA VAL A 276 3.91 -13.89 -5.12
C VAL A 276 3.37 -14.10 -3.72
N ILE A 277 2.54 -15.13 -3.52
CA ILE A 277 1.92 -15.42 -2.24
C ILE A 277 2.17 -16.85 -1.81
N SER A 278 2.47 -17.00 -0.52
CA SER A 278 2.74 -18.29 0.13
C SER A 278 1.54 -19.23 0.09
N THR A 279 1.85 -20.50 0.37
CA THR A 279 0.88 -21.54 0.68
C THR A 279 -0.10 -21.08 1.77
N GLU A 280 -1.31 -21.66 1.78
CA GLU A 280 -2.40 -21.39 2.73
C GLU A 280 -3.19 -20.10 2.51
N PHE A 281 -2.75 -19.23 1.59
CA PHE A 281 -3.59 -18.11 1.24
C PHE A 281 -4.89 -18.61 0.56
N PRO A 282 -6.09 -18.16 1.01
CA PRO A 282 -7.35 -18.61 0.44
C PRO A 282 -7.56 -17.98 -0.95
N MET A 283 -6.98 -18.59 -1.98
CA MET A 283 -6.95 -18.05 -3.34
C MET A 283 -8.32 -17.73 -3.92
N ALA A 284 -9.37 -18.45 -3.50
CA ALA A 284 -10.75 -18.18 -3.90
C ALA A 284 -11.28 -16.79 -3.48
N THR A 285 -10.60 -16.14 -2.53
CA THR A 285 -10.89 -14.74 -2.17
C THR A 285 -10.42 -13.75 -3.24
N LEU A 286 -9.40 -14.09 -4.03
CA LEU A 286 -8.89 -13.27 -5.13
C LEU A 286 -9.45 -13.68 -6.50
N PHE A 287 -9.66 -14.98 -6.69
CA PHE A 287 -10.22 -15.55 -7.92
C PHE A 287 -11.55 -16.20 -7.57
N LYS A 288 -12.63 -15.43 -7.71
CA LYS A 288 -13.97 -15.85 -7.27
C LYS A 288 -14.48 -17.07 -8.03
N GLU A 289 -13.95 -17.28 -9.23
CA GLU A 289 -14.20 -18.44 -10.10
C GLU A 289 -13.82 -19.75 -9.39
N LEU A 290 -12.85 -19.73 -8.47
CA LEU A 290 -12.46 -20.91 -7.69
C LEU A 290 -13.52 -21.35 -6.67
N ASN A 291 -14.58 -20.58 -6.45
CA ASN A 291 -15.73 -21.02 -5.65
C ASN A 291 -16.69 -21.93 -6.45
N ASP A 292 -16.54 -22.02 -7.76
CA ASP A 292 -17.24 -23.01 -8.58
C ASP A 292 -16.56 -24.37 -8.46
N ALA A 293 -17.34 -25.41 -8.12
CA ALA A 293 -16.80 -26.75 -7.87
C ALA A 293 -16.09 -27.33 -9.11
N SER A 294 -16.62 -27.12 -10.31
CA SER A 294 -16.02 -27.64 -11.54
C SER A 294 -14.69 -26.94 -11.86
N VAL A 295 -14.61 -25.64 -11.61
CA VAL A 295 -13.38 -24.86 -11.76
C VAL A 295 -12.35 -25.30 -10.72
N TRP A 296 -12.78 -25.49 -9.48
CA TRP A 296 -11.94 -25.97 -8.39
C TRP A 296 -11.33 -27.34 -8.69
N ASP A 297 -12.15 -28.30 -9.12
CA ASP A 297 -11.68 -29.66 -9.44
C ASP A 297 -10.64 -29.66 -10.55
N ARG A 298 -10.88 -28.90 -11.64
CA ARG A 298 -9.88 -28.72 -12.72
C ARG A 298 -8.56 -28.12 -12.22
N VAL A 299 -8.62 -27.14 -11.32
CA VAL A 299 -7.42 -26.54 -10.71
C VAL A 299 -6.68 -27.55 -9.85
N GLN A 300 -7.40 -28.36 -9.07
CA GLN A 300 -6.81 -29.42 -8.25
C GLN A 300 -6.16 -30.50 -9.12
N ASP A 301 -6.76 -30.89 -10.26
CA ASP A 301 -6.15 -31.80 -11.23
C ASP A 301 -4.83 -31.24 -11.79
N LYS A 302 -4.84 -29.97 -12.20
CA LYS A 302 -3.62 -29.28 -12.67
C LYS A 302 -2.50 -29.29 -11.63
N ILE A 303 -2.82 -28.96 -10.38
CA ILE A 303 -1.86 -28.99 -9.26
C ILE A 303 -1.28 -30.41 -9.07
N ARG A 304 -2.14 -31.45 -9.10
CA ARG A 304 -1.68 -32.85 -9.01
C ARG A 304 -0.77 -33.25 -10.16
N ASN A 305 -1.06 -32.80 -11.37
CA ASN A 305 -0.27 -33.12 -12.56
C ASN A 305 1.05 -32.34 -12.65
N ALA A 306 1.13 -31.16 -12.02
CA ALA A 306 2.31 -30.30 -12.04
C ALA A 306 3.33 -30.64 -10.94
N LEU A 307 2.92 -31.30 -9.85
CA LEU A 307 3.74 -31.44 -8.65
C LEU A 307 3.97 -32.91 -8.27
N GLU A 308 5.19 -33.23 -7.82
CA GLU A 308 5.53 -34.58 -7.34
C GLU A 308 4.72 -34.97 -6.07
N ASP A 309 4.33 -36.25 -5.96
CA ASP A 309 3.50 -36.78 -4.85
C ASP A 309 3.98 -36.41 -3.46
N LYS A 310 5.30 -36.42 -3.23
CA LYS A 310 5.88 -36.05 -1.93
C LYS A 310 5.66 -34.58 -1.58
N PHE A 311 5.61 -33.69 -2.58
CA PHE A 311 5.29 -32.28 -2.37
C PHE A 311 3.79 -32.09 -2.15
N LEU A 312 2.94 -32.82 -2.87
CA LEU A 312 1.49 -32.84 -2.61
C LEU A 312 1.17 -33.29 -1.17
N LYS A 313 1.86 -34.32 -0.68
CA LYS A 313 1.77 -34.75 0.73
C LYS A 313 2.21 -33.64 1.70
N LEU A 314 3.28 -32.91 1.37
CA LEU A 314 3.76 -31.79 2.17
C LEU A 314 2.74 -30.64 2.23
N LEU A 315 2.08 -30.33 1.12
CA LEU A 315 1.03 -29.31 1.07
C LEU A 315 -0.14 -29.65 1.99
N ASN A 316 -0.40 -30.95 2.23
CA ASN A 316 -1.46 -31.42 3.13
C ASN A 316 -2.81 -30.73 2.86
N GLY A 317 -3.21 -30.67 1.58
CA GLY A 317 -4.45 -30.03 1.12
C GLY A 317 -4.40 -28.49 1.02
N LYS A 318 -3.29 -27.84 1.36
CA LYS A 318 -3.10 -26.40 1.20
C LYS A 318 -2.82 -26.04 -0.27
N PHE A 319 -3.24 -24.85 -0.68
CA PHE A 319 -2.90 -24.31 -2.00
C PHE A 319 -1.37 -24.10 -2.11
N PRO A 320 -0.73 -24.42 -3.25
CA PRO A 320 0.70 -24.18 -3.45
C PRO A 320 1.04 -22.68 -3.41
N ALA A 321 2.33 -22.36 -3.20
CA ALA A 321 2.80 -21.00 -3.45
C ALA A 321 2.46 -20.60 -4.90
N SER A 322 2.06 -19.36 -5.10
CA SER A 322 1.42 -18.94 -6.34
C SER A 322 1.89 -17.58 -6.81
N ILE A 323 1.96 -17.41 -8.13
CA ILE A 323 2.24 -16.14 -8.80
C ILE A 323 0.92 -15.58 -9.32
N ILE A 324 0.65 -14.32 -9.02
CA ILE A 324 -0.54 -13.59 -9.45
C ILE A 324 -0.07 -12.46 -10.35
N LEU A 325 -0.61 -12.42 -11.56
CA LEU A 325 -0.48 -11.29 -12.46
C LEU A 325 -1.78 -10.51 -12.45
N TYR A 326 -1.63 -9.20 -12.42
CA TYR A 326 -2.64 -8.35 -13.00
C TYR A 326 -1.98 -7.33 -13.94
N ALA A 327 -2.47 -7.29 -15.16
CA ALA A 327 -2.05 -6.38 -16.21
C ALA A 327 -3.29 -5.67 -16.79
N GLN A 328 -3.19 -4.38 -17.12
CA GLN A 328 -4.23 -3.69 -17.88
C GLN A 328 -3.68 -2.66 -18.84
N TRP A 329 -4.54 -2.27 -19.75
CA TRP A 329 -4.40 -1.11 -20.60
C TRP A 329 -5.69 -0.30 -20.62
N CYS A 330 -5.57 1.02 -20.55
CA CYS A 330 -6.68 1.96 -20.63
C CYS A 330 -6.31 3.15 -21.53
N PRO A 331 -7.21 3.63 -22.41
CA PRO A 331 -6.95 4.82 -23.21
C PRO A 331 -6.88 6.06 -22.31
N THR A 332 -5.72 6.68 -22.23
CA THR A 332 -5.46 7.88 -21.40
C THR A 332 -5.42 9.18 -22.20
N SER A 333 -5.45 9.08 -23.53
CA SER A 333 -5.50 10.21 -24.47
C SER A 333 -6.47 9.93 -25.63
N LYS A 334 -6.91 10.99 -26.33
CA LYS A 334 -7.74 10.85 -27.54
C LYS A 334 -7.00 10.17 -28.71
N GLY A 335 -5.67 10.16 -28.68
CA GLY A 335 -4.83 9.55 -29.71
C GLY A 335 -4.52 8.08 -29.46
N ASP A 336 -4.80 7.58 -28.26
CA ASP A 336 -4.49 6.21 -27.88
C ASP A 336 -5.32 5.23 -28.72
N LYS A 337 -4.71 4.12 -29.13
CA LYS A 337 -5.35 3.05 -29.90
C LYS A 337 -4.94 1.70 -29.33
N TYR A 338 -5.86 0.74 -29.34
CA TYR A 338 -5.52 -0.66 -29.16
C TYR A 338 -5.04 -1.17 -30.51
N ASP A 339 -3.72 -1.17 -30.72
CA ASP A 339 -3.07 -1.61 -31.94
C ASP A 339 -2.23 -2.87 -31.69
N ALA A 340 -1.52 -3.34 -32.72
CA ALA A 340 -0.66 -4.51 -32.62
C ALA A 340 0.43 -4.40 -31.53
N ARG A 341 0.82 -3.18 -31.13
CA ARG A 341 1.82 -2.98 -30.06
C ARG A 341 1.21 -3.19 -28.69
N VAL A 342 -0.02 -2.69 -28.47
CA VAL A 342 -0.78 -2.96 -27.24
C VAL A 342 -1.04 -4.45 -27.12
N ASP A 343 -1.51 -5.09 -28.19
CA ASP A 343 -1.79 -6.53 -28.16
C ASP A 343 -0.51 -7.37 -27.97
N ALA A 344 0.61 -6.98 -28.59
CA ALA A 344 1.90 -7.64 -28.39
C ALA A 344 2.35 -7.63 -26.92
N TRP A 345 2.02 -6.58 -26.16
CA TRP A 345 2.30 -6.55 -24.73
C TRP A 345 1.47 -7.59 -23.95
N PHE A 346 0.17 -7.70 -24.25
CA PHE A 346 -0.68 -8.75 -23.65
C PHE A 346 -0.28 -10.15 -24.10
N ASN A 347 0.17 -10.31 -25.35
CA ASN A 347 0.64 -11.59 -25.89
C ASN A 347 1.79 -12.18 -25.07
N LYS A 348 2.68 -11.35 -24.49
CA LYS A 348 3.72 -11.84 -23.56
C LYS A 348 3.13 -12.67 -22.41
N PHE A 349 1.93 -12.32 -21.92
CA PHE A 349 1.26 -13.05 -20.84
C PHE A 349 0.44 -14.24 -21.36
N ARG A 350 -0.17 -14.12 -22.55
CA ARG A 350 -0.87 -15.24 -23.20
C ARG A 350 0.09 -16.38 -23.55
N GLU A 351 1.33 -16.09 -23.94
CA GLU A 351 2.37 -17.10 -24.20
C GLU A 351 2.75 -17.88 -22.93
N LEU A 352 2.81 -17.23 -21.76
CA LEU A 352 3.07 -17.89 -20.48
C LEU A 352 1.99 -18.91 -20.09
N LYS A 353 0.74 -18.68 -20.53
CA LYS A 353 -0.35 -19.66 -20.36
C LYS A 353 -0.06 -20.96 -21.13
N GLY A 354 0.51 -20.85 -22.33
CA GLY A 354 0.73 -21.97 -23.25
C GLY A 354 1.99 -22.80 -22.96
N LEU A 355 3.00 -22.21 -22.32
CA LEU A 355 4.26 -22.89 -22.00
C LEU A 355 4.11 -23.95 -20.90
N LEU A 356 3.16 -23.78 -19.97
CA LEU A 356 3.03 -24.60 -18.76
C LEU A 356 1.54 -24.87 -18.46
N GLU A 357 0.89 -25.70 -19.27
CA GLU A 357 -0.57 -25.92 -19.22
C GLU A 357 -1.08 -26.34 -17.82
N ASN A 358 -0.29 -27.16 -17.10
CA ASN A 358 -0.61 -27.61 -15.75
C ASN A 358 -0.22 -26.61 -14.65
N GLU A 359 0.63 -25.62 -14.93
CA GLU A 359 1.01 -24.58 -13.94
C GLU A 359 0.10 -23.35 -14.01
N SER A 360 -0.52 -23.08 -15.17
CA SER A 360 -1.51 -22.03 -15.34
C SER A 360 -2.87 -22.45 -14.74
N LEU A 361 -3.14 -22.00 -13.52
CA LEU A 361 -4.33 -22.38 -12.76
C LEU A 361 -5.57 -21.58 -13.17
N GLN A 362 -5.43 -20.26 -13.37
CA GLN A 362 -6.50 -19.39 -13.86
C GLN A 362 -5.95 -18.32 -14.78
N PHE A 363 -6.72 -17.97 -15.81
CA PHE A 363 -6.37 -16.91 -16.74
C PHE A 363 -7.64 -16.23 -17.23
N GLY A 364 -7.97 -15.09 -16.62
CA GLY A 364 -9.11 -14.26 -16.99
C GLY A 364 -8.65 -13.08 -17.83
N GLU A 365 -9.20 -12.94 -19.02
CA GLU A 365 -9.05 -11.78 -19.88
C GLU A 365 -10.41 -11.09 -19.99
N PHE A 366 -10.45 -9.78 -19.78
CA PHE A 366 -11.71 -9.08 -19.63
C PHE A 366 -11.70 -7.65 -20.16
N ASP A 367 -12.85 -7.30 -20.73
CA ASP A 367 -13.19 -6.03 -21.32
C ASP A 367 -14.30 -5.40 -20.45
N MET A 368 -13.98 -4.34 -19.72
CA MET A 368 -14.93 -3.71 -18.79
C MET A 368 -14.63 -2.24 -18.51
N GLU A 369 -15.62 -1.53 -17.99
CA GLU A 369 -15.44 -0.13 -17.57
C GLU A 369 -14.47 -0.02 -16.37
N MET A 370 -13.76 1.10 -16.24
CA MET A 370 -12.75 1.30 -15.18
C MET A 370 -13.32 1.18 -13.74
N SER A 371 -14.58 1.53 -13.53
CA SER A 371 -15.26 1.35 -12.23
C SER A 371 -15.37 -0.11 -11.82
N ASP A 372 -15.45 -1.03 -12.77
CA ASP A 372 -15.47 -2.47 -12.52
C ASP A 372 -14.05 -3.03 -12.47
N MET A 373 -13.17 -2.55 -13.35
CA MET A 373 -11.78 -2.98 -13.47
C MET A 373 -10.99 -2.74 -12.19
N THR A 374 -11.12 -1.55 -11.58
CA THR A 374 -10.42 -1.22 -10.32
C THR A 374 -10.75 -2.18 -9.18
N GLY A 375 -11.97 -2.69 -9.12
CA GLY A 375 -12.39 -3.66 -8.10
C GLY A 375 -11.76 -5.04 -8.25
N GLN A 376 -11.30 -5.41 -9.45
CA GLN A 376 -10.68 -6.72 -9.71
C GLN A 376 -9.33 -6.89 -9.01
N TRP A 377 -8.71 -5.79 -8.60
CA TRP A 377 -7.40 -5.79 -7.94
C TRP A 377 -7.49 -5.74 -6.41
N LEU A 378 -8.68 -5.64 -5.83
CA LEU A 378 -8.81 -5.55 -4.37
C LEU A 378 -8.48 -6.87 -3.70
N PHE A 379 -7.72 -6.77 -2.63
CA PHE A 379 -7.35 -7.87 -1.74
C PHE A 379 -8.32 -7.88 -0.55
N PRO A 380 -9.31 -8.78 -0.50
CA PRO A 380 -10.44 -8.67 0.42
C PRO A 380 -10.14 -9.30 1.79
N ARG A 381 -8.94 -9.06 2.33
CA ARG A 381 -8.55 -9.46 3.69
C ARG A 381 -7.85 -8.30 4.38
N ALA A 382 -7.91 -8.30 5.71
CA ALA A 382 -7.15 -7.36 6.52
C ALA A 382 -5.63 -7.60 6.34
N ARG A 383 -5.21 -8.87 6.30
CA ARG A 383 -3.82 -9.29 6.05
C ARG A 383 -3.77 -10.54 5.18
N GLU A 384 -2.63 -10.76 4.56
CA GLU A 384 -2.30 -11.99 3.83
C GLU A 384 -2.28 -13.20 4.76
N PHE A 385 -1.59 -13.06 5.89
CA PHE A 385 -1.52 -14.08 6.94
C PHE A 385 -1.74 -13.45 8.31
N ASP A 386 -2.39 -14.20 9.20
CA ASP A 386 -2.55 -13.82 10.60
C ASP A 386 -1.31 -14.21 11.41
N LEU A 387 -0.14 -13.72 10.97
CA LEU A 387 1.16 -14.06 11.51
C LEU A 387 2.01 -12.81 11.72
N PRO A 388 2.99 -12.88 12.63
CA PRO A 388 4.10 -11.94 12.64
C PRO A 388 4.86 -11.91 11.30
N TYR A 389 5.50 -10.79 10.98
CA TYR A 389 6.30 -10.58 9.78
C TYR A 389 7.34 -9.47 9.94
N VAL A 390 8.38 -9.55 9.10
CA VAL A 390 9.37 -8.50 8.88
C VAL A 390 9.14 -7.94 7.48
N LYS A 391 8.66 -6.69 7.39
CA LYS A 391 8.35 -6.04 6.10
C LYS A 391 9.51 -5.22 5.57
N ARG A 392 9.61 -5.21 4.24
CA ARG A 392 10.47 -4.30 3.49
C ARG A 392 9.71 -3.75 2.28
N THR A 393 9.78 -2.43 2.12
CA THR A 393 9.32 -1.76 0.90
C THR A 393 10.49 -0.97 0.34
N TYR A 394 10.90 -1.28 -0.87
CA TYR A 394 12.00 -0.64 -1.56
C TYR A 394 11.47 0.12 -2.77
N ALA A 395 11.99 1.33 -3.00
CA ALA A 395 11.77 2.08 -4.22
C ALA A 395 13.09 2.28 -4.97
N THR A 396 13.04 2.36 -6.29
CA THR A 396 14.20 2.69 -7.13
C THR A 396 13.80 3.67 -8.22
N LYS A 397 14.76 4.52 -8.64
CA LYS A 397 14.67 5.31 -9.89
C LYS A 397 15.49 4.69 -11.03
N SER A 398 15.97 3.47 -10.85
CA SER A 398 16.79 2.80 -11.85
C SER A 398 16.00 2.57 -13.15
N THR A 399 16.65 2.84 -14.27
CA THR A 399 16.19 2.58 -15.64
C THR A 399 17.16 1.61 -16.35
N THR A 400 17.87 0.81 -15.55
CA THR A 400 18.83 -0.20 -16.00
C THR A 400 18.56 -1.57 -15.36
N LEU A 401 17.37 -1.82 -14.84
CA LEU A 401 17.04 -3.03 -14.09
C LEU A 401 17.27 -4.31 -14.90
N GLY A 402 16.96 -4.29 -16.20
CA GLY A 402 17.21 -5.42 -17.09
C GLY A 402 18.70 -5.69 -17.31
N ARG A 403 19.53 -4.62 -17.30
CA ARG A 403 20.99 -4.71 -17.49
C ARG A 403 21.74 -5.01 -16.20
N ASP A 404 21.20 -4.59 -15.07
CA ASP A 404 21.83 -4.71 -13.75
C ASP A 404 21.56 -6.06 -13.09
N ASN A 405 20.91 -7.01 -13.77
CA ASN A 405 20.53 -8.32 -13.24
C ASN A 405 19.57 -8.26 -12.04
N TRP A 406 18.69 -7.25 -12.01
CA TRP A 406 17.67 -7.14 -10.96
C TRP A 406 16.72 -8.33 -10.94
N VAL A 407 16.29 -8.78 -12.12
CA VAL A 407 15.34 -9.89 -12.27
C VAL A 407 15.87 -11.14 -11.58
N SER A 408 17.08 -11.59 -11.93
CA SER A 408 17.68 -12.78 -11.30
C SER A 408 17.89 -12.58 -9.81
N ALA A 409 18.36 -11.40 -9.39
CA ALA A 409 18.55 -11.10 -7.97
C ALA A 409 17.26 -11.23 -7.16
N VAL A 410 16.13 -10.70 -7.63
CA VAL A 410 14.84 -10.82 -6.93
C VAL A 410 14.32 -12.25 -6.97
N VAL A 411 14.33 -12.88 -8.15
CA VAL A 411 13.86 -14.25 -8.32
C VAL A 411 14.61 -15.18 -7.38
N ASP A 412 15.95 -15.13 -7.35
CA ASP A 412 16.77 -16.00 -6.50
C ASP A 412 16.45 -15.81 -5.01
N ARG A 413 16.10 -14.60 -4.56
CA ARG A 413 15.71 -14.37 -3.15
C ARG A 413 14.36 -14.99 -2.81
N ILE A 414 13.39 -14.90 -3.72
CA ILE A 414 12.04 -15.47 -3.57
C ILE A 414 12.11 -17.00 -3.67
N ASP A 415 12.92 -17.51 -4.60
CA ASP A 415 13.12 -18.94 -4.87
C ASP A 415 13.63 -19.71 -3.66
N LEU A 416 14.43 -19.08 -2.80
CA LEU A 416 14.92 -19.69 -1.56
C LEU A 416 13.79 -20.15 -0.61
N ILE A 417 12.64 -19.49 -0.62
CA ILE A 417 11.49 -19.88 0.21
C ILE A 417 10.50 -20.75 -0.58
N TYR A 418 10.42 -20.60 -1.90
CA TYR A 418 9.36 -21.21 -2.71
C TYR A 418 9.75 -22.31 -3.68
N ASN A 419 11.04 -22.61 -3.85
CA ASN A 419 11.46 -23.72 -4.70
C ASN A 419 11.47 -25.04 -3.91
N PRO A 420 10.46 -25.93 -4.08
CA PRO A 420 10.44 -27.21 -3.40
C PRO A 420 11.48 -28.21 -3.94
N GLU A 421 12.05 -28.00 -5.12
CA GLU A 421 13.06 -28.91 -5.68
C GLU A 421 14.44 -28.71 -5.02
N GLN A 422 14.81 -27.46 -4.70
CA GLN A 422 16.00 -27.17 -3.87
C GLN A 422 15.89 -27.84 -2.49
N TYR A 423 14.67 -27.94 -1.96
CA TYR A 423 14.34 -28.65 -0.73
C TYR A 423 14.54 -30.17 -0.83
N LEU A 424 14.35 -30.76 -2.02
CA LEU A 424 14.37 -32.22 -2.22
C LEU A 424 15.72 -32.78 -2.70
N ARG A 425 16.61 -31.95 -3.26
CA ARG A 425 17.83 -32.39 -3.94
C ARG A 425 19.17 -31.92 -3.33
N GLY A 426 19.15 -31.16 -2.25
CA GLY A 426 20.23 -31.22 -1.25
C GLY A 426 20.91 -29.91 -0.86
N HIS A 427 21.29 -29.87 0.42
CA HIS A 427 22.53 -29.30 0.94
C HIS A 427 22.89 -30.09 2.22
N ALA A 428 23.96 -30.88 2.20
CA ALA A 428 24.44 -31.58 3.39
C ALA A 428 25.11 -30.56 4.33
N GLY A 429 24.54 -30.34 5.52
CA GLY A 429 25.15 -29.52 6.58
C GLY A 429 24.26 -28.46 7.22
N GLU A 430 23.12 -28.11 6.62
CA GLU A 430 22.10 -27.28 7.28
C GLU A 430 20.74 -27.92 7.14
N LYS A 431 19.95 -27.91 8.22
CA LYS A 431 18.54 -28.28 8.21
C LYS A 431 17.69 -27.22 7.49
N ALA A 432 18.01 -26.90 6.24
CA ALA A 432 17.44 -25.80 5.46
C ALA A 432 15.91 -25.90 5.28
N PHE A 433 15.34 -27.11 5.30
CA PHE A 433 13.88 -27.32 5.31
C PHE A 433 13.19 -26.75 6.54
N GLU A 434 13.74 -27.00 7.74
CA GLU A 434 13.16 -26.51 8.99
C GLU A 434 13.13 -24.98 8.98
N ARG A 435 14.07 -24.33 8.27
CA ARG A 435 14.16 -22.88 8.15
C ARG A 435 13.10 -22.28 7.22
N PHE A 436 12.87 -22.86 6.04
CA PHE A 436 11.98 -22.25 5.04
C PHE A 436 10.49 -22.54 5.27
N MET A 437 10.12 -23.69 5.84
CA MET A 437 8.72 -23.96 6.26
C MET A 437 8.23 -22.99 7.35
N ARG A 438 9.14 -22.32 8.03
CA ARG A 438 8.83 -21.32 9.07
C ARG A 438 8.57 -19.94 8.52
N CYS A 439 8.93 -19.68 7.25
CA CYS A 439 8.74 -18.40 6.60
C CYS A 439 7.62 -18.47 5.56
N LYS A 440 6.87 -17.39 5.44
CA LYS A 440 5.90 -17.20 4.36
C LYS A 440 6.12 -15.84 3.72
N LEU A 441 6.06 -15.72 2.40
CA LEU A 441 6.14 -14.43 1.73
C LEU A 441 4.77 -13.91 1.27
N SER A 442 4.65 -12.59 1.29
CA SER A 442 3.76 -11.83 0.42
C SER A 442 4.62 -10.82 -0.31
N VAL A 443 4.68 -10.92 -1.64
CA VAL A 443 5.49 -10.06 -2.49
C VAL A 443 4.58 -9.31 -3.44
N GLN A 444 4.83 -8.02 -3.65
CA GLN A 444 4.16 -7.19 -4.65
C GLN A 444 5.19 -6.31 -5.35
N ILE A 445 5.25 -6.36 -6.68
CA ILE A 445 6.21 -5.63 -7.51
C ILE A 445 5.46 -4.91 -8.63
N GLN A 446 5.64 -3.59 -8.71
CA GLN A 446 4.89 -2.72 -9.62
C GLN A 446 5.81 -1.68 -10.27
N CYS A 447 5.62 -1.46 -11.57
CA CYS A 447 6.25 -0.35 -12.29
C CYS A 447 5.33 0.88 -12.21
N PHE A 448 5.89 2.04 -11.86
CA PHE A 448 5.18 3.32 -11.70
C PHE A 448 5.74 4.45 -12.58
N GLY A 449 7.05 4.46 -12.79
CA GLY A 449 7.76 5.59 -13.41
C GLY A 449 7.79 5.56 -14.92
N GLY A 450 8.82 6.18 -15.50
CA GLY A 450 8.87 6.54 -16.92
C GLY A 450 8.42 7.99 -17.11
N ALA A 451 9.01 8.67 -18.09
CA ALA A 451 8.78 10.10 -18.31
C ALA A 451 7.32 10.41 -18.71
N GLU A 452 6.67 9.46 -19.38
CA GLU A 452 5.27 9.54 -19.82
C GLU A 452 4.25 9.18 -18.74
N SER A 453 4.69 8.64 -17.59
CA SER A 453 3.76 8.19 -16.55
C SER A 453 3.15 9.38 -15.80
N ARG A 454 1.88 9.24 -15.41
CA ARG A 454 1.19 10.27 -14.62
C ARG A 454 1.82 10.44 -13.24
N PHE A 455 2.33 9.34 -12.69
CA PHE A 455 3.08 9.32 -11.44
C PHE A 455 4.26 10.32 -11.46
N PHE A 456 5.10 10.26 -12.50
CA PHE A 456 6.24 11.16 -12.69
C PHE A 456 5.83 12.59 -13.07
N ALA A 457 4.84 12.73 -13.96
CA ALA A 457 4.34 14.03 -14.40
C ALA A 457 3.78 14.88 -13.23
N ASN A 458 3.25 14.22 -12.19
CA ASN A 458 2.68 14.88 -11.02
C ASN A 458 3.70 15.30 -9.94
N ARG A 459 5.01 15.09 -10.13
CA ARG A 459 6.04 15.39 -9.12
C ARG A 459 6.05 16.84 -8.59
N GLY A 460 5.58 17.80 -9.40
CA GLY A 460 5.50 19.22 -9.05
C GLY A 460 4.10 19.71 -8.73
N ASN A 461 3.13 18.83 -8.44
CA ASN A 461 1.73 19.22 -8.36
C ASN A 461 1.32 19.90 -7.03
N GLY A 462 2.26 20.32 -6.19
CA GLY A 462 1.97 20.94 -4.89
C GLY A 462 1.73 19.96 -3.75
N THR A 463 2.19 18.71 -3.88
CA THR A 463 2.27 17.71 -2.79
C THR A 463 3.73 17.38 -2.50
N SER A 464 4.04 16.80 -1.34
CA SER A 464 5.43 16.60 -0.89
C SER A 464 5.95 15.16 -1.00
N TYR A 465 5.26 14.26 -1.72
CA TYR A 465 5.71 12.88 -1.89
C TYR A 465 7.07 12.79 -2.60
N SER A 466 8.09 12.26 -1.92
CA SER A 466 9.49 12.28 -2.40
C SER A 466 9.93 11.11 -3.27
N TRP A 467 8.99 10.24 -3.67
CA TRP A 467 9.29 9.00 -4.41
C TRP A 467 8.73 9.02 -5.84
N ARG A 468 8.35 10.20 -6.35
CA ARG A 468 7.68 10.44 -7.64
C ARG A 468 8.50 10.16 -8.89
N ASP A 469 9.80 10.02 -8.74
CA ASP A 469 10.77 9.62 -9.77
C ASP A 469 11.07 8.10 -9.72
N SER A 470 10.36 7.33 -8.90
CA SER A 470 10.58 5.89 -8.81
C SER A 470 10.07 5.19 -10.07
N SER A 471 10.89 4.33 -10.66
CA SER A 471 10.52 3.44 -11.76
C SER A 471 9.77 2.22 -11.24
N VAL A 472 10.27 1.56 -10.20
CA VAL A 472 9.69 0.36 -9.59
C VAL A 472 9.63 0.51 -8.08
N VAL A 473 8.53 0.03 -7.49
CA VAL A 473 8.41 -0.20 -6.04
C VAL A 473 8.13 -1.68 -5.82
N GLN A 474 8.85 -2.28 -4.88
CA GLN A 474 8.67 -3.67 -4.48
C GLN A 474 8.48 -3.79 -2.97
N THR A 475 7.45 -4.52 -2.57
CA THR A 475 7.18 -4.89 -1.18
C THR A 475 7.44 -6.38 -1.01
N LEU A 476 8.27 -6.75 -0.04
CA LEU A 476 8.62 -8.12 0.30
C LEU A 476 8.34 -8.31 1.79
N ASP A 477 7.22 -8.96 2.12
CA ASP A 477 6.84 -9.26 3.49
C ASP A 477 7.25 -10.68 3.83
N CYS A 478 8.07 -10.85 4.86
CA CYS A 478 8.48 -12.17 5.35
C CYS A 478 7.78 -12.49 6.66
N PHE A 479 6.67 -13.21 6.58
CA PHE A 479 5.90 -13.72 7.71
C PHE A 479 6.61 -14.91 8.36
N HIS A 480 6.39 -15.08 9.65
CA HIS A 480 6.99 -16.16 10.44
C HIS A 480 6.08 -16.60 11.59
N ASN A 481 6.30 -17.82 12.09
CA ASN A 481 5.62 -18.30 13.30
C ASN A 481 5.99 -17.42 14.52
N PRO A 482 5.11 -17.31 15.54
CA PRO A 482 5.33 -16.47 16.73
C PRO A 482 6.34 -17.07 17.72
N ASP A 483 7.49 -17.53 17.23
CA ASP A 483 8.63 -18.03 17.99
C ASP A 483 9.91 -17.29 17.59
N GLU A 484 10.88 -17.25 18.50
CA GLU A 484 12.13 -16.50 18.34
C GLU A 484 12.99 -17.03 17.18
N GLU A 485 13.00 -18.34 16.96
CA GLU A 485 13.78 -18.97 15.92
C GLU A 485 13.27 -18.58 14.52
N SER A 486 11.95 -18.69 14.31
CA SER A 486 11.29 -18.26 13.08
C SER A 486 11.45 -16.75 12.83
N ARG A 487 11.37 -15.93 13.89
CA ARG A 487 11.65 -14.48 13.81
C ARG A 487 13.08 -14.22 13.33
N ARG A 488 14.07 -14.94 13.88
CA ARG A 488 15.48 -14.81 13.50
C ARG A 488 15.69 -15.12 12.02
N TYR A 489 15.07 -16.16 11.48
CA TYR A 489 15.18 -16.51 10.06
C TYR A 489 14.57 -15.46 9.14
N ALA A 490 13.41 -14.90 9.49
CA ALA A 490 12.79 -13.83 8.73
C ALA A 490 13.66 -12.56 8.71
N LEU A 491 14.25 -12.19 9.86
CA LEU A 491 15.20 -11.08 9.97
C LEU A 491 16.45 -11.32 9.12
N GLU A 492 17.04 -12.52 9.18
CA GLU A 492 18.24 -12.86 8.41
C GLU A 492 17.96 -12.80 6.89
N TRP A 493 16.81 -13.31 6.45
CA TRP A 493 16.40 -13.24 5.05
C TRP A 493 16.23 -11.79 4.58
N GLN A 494 15.63 -10.92 5.40
CA GLN A 494 15.47 -9.50 5.07
C GLN A 494 16.77 -8.71 5.12
N ASN A 495 17.64 -8.94 6.10
CA ASN A 495 18.94 -8.26 6.16
C ASN A 495 19.78 -8.58 4.90
N LYS A 496 19.65 -9.81 4.39
CA LYS A 496 20.30 -10.18 3.12
C LYS A 496 19.64 -9.49 1.92
N ASN A 497 18.32 -9.28 1.93
CA ASN A 497 17.65 -8.47 0.91
C ASN A 497 18.12 -7.01 0.98
N ASP A 498 18.22 -6.41 2.17
CA ASP A 498 18.71 -5.04 2.35
C ASP A 498 20.10 -4.86 1.71
N ALA A 499 21.01 -5.82 1.96
CA ALA A 499 22.37 -5.80 1.40
C ALA A 499 22.44 -6.03 -0.12
N VAL A 500 21.40 -6.59 -0.74
CA VAL A 500 21.32 -6.82 -2.18
C VAL A 500 20.56 -5.69 -2.85
N MET A 501 19.40 -5.30 -2.36
CA MET A 501 18.46 -4.38 -3.00
C MET A 501 18.82 -2.91 -2.84
N ILE A 502 19.75 -2.58 -1.94
CA ILE A 502 20.19 -1.21 -1.70
C ILE A 502 21.72 -1.12 -1.70
N GLY A 503 22.24 -0.08 -2.34
CA GLY A 503 23.63 0.36 -2.21
C GLY A 503 24.34 0.53 -3.56
N PRO A 504 25.58 1.05 -3.59
CA PRO A 504 26.25 1.48 -4.81
C PRO A 504 26.40 0.39 -5.90
N ARG A 505 26.41 -0.88 -5.49
CA ARG A 505 26.50 -2.05 -6.38
C ARG A 505 25.19 -2.84 -6.49
N SER A 506 24.12 -2.34 -5.89
CA SER A 506 22.83 -3.03 -5.91
C SER A 506 22.29 -3.12 -7.34
N PRO A 507 21.71 -4.27 -7.74
CA PRO A 507 21.01 -4.38 -9.00
C PRO A 507 19.66 -3.63 -9.02
N PHE A 508 19.11 -3.26 -7.85
CA PHE A 508 17.81 -2.61 -7.75
C PHE A 508 17.93 -1.09 -7.53
N SER A 509 18.45 -0.65 -6.38
CA SER A 509 18.56 0.77 -6.04
C SER A 509 19.96 1.13 -5.54
N LYS A 510 20.57 2.13 -6.16
CA LYS A 510 21.89 2.64 -5.74
C LYS A 510 21.85 3.43 -4.43
N GLN A 511 20.65 3.79 -3.96
CA GLN A 511 20.39 4.58 -2.76
C GLN A 511 19.30 3.93 -1.92
N ASP A 512 19.35 4.11 -0.60
CA ASP A 512 18.24 3.70 0.27
C ASP A 512 17.09 4.70 0.10
N ARG A 513 15.97 4.21 -0.44
CA ARG A 513 14.80 5.02 -0.75
C ARG A 513 13.57 4.32 -0.21
N ARG A 514 13.02 4.89 0.86
CA ARG A 514 11.92 4.35 1.63
C ARG A 514 10.65 5.16 1.38
N VAL A 515 9.52 4.55 1.70
CA VAL A 515 8.19 5.15 1.57
C VAL A 515 7.52 5.19 2.94
N LEU A 516 6.77 6.26 3.21
CA LEU A 516 6.26 6.58 4.55
C LEU A 516 5.31 5.51 5.14
N TRP A 517 4.57 4.79 4.29
CA TRP A 517 3.70 3.71 4.77
C TRP A 517 4.48 2.43 5.06
N GLY A 518 5.53 2.15 4.29
CA GLY A 518 6.36 0.94 4.27
C GLY A 518 7.68 1.05 5.04
N SER A 519 7.73 1.93 6.04
CA SER A 519 8.90 2.20 6.87
C SER A 519 9.41 0.94 7.58
N TYR A 520 10.73 0.88 7.77
CA TYR A 520 11.41 -0.19 8.50
C TYR A 520 12.71 0.34 9.13
N GLY A 521 13.28 -0.43 10.06
CA GLY A 521 14.51 -0.05 10.78
C GLY A 521 14.26 1.12 11.73
N ASP A 522 15.27 1.98 11.90
CA ASP A 522 15.05 3.27 12.55
C ASP A 522 14.17 4.16 11.66
N TRP A 523 13.24 4.84 12.32
CA TRP A 523 12.18 5.66 11.76
C TRP A 523 12.11 7.01 12.47
N ASN A 524 13.12 7.35 13.28
CA ASN A 524 13.31 8.68 13.82
C ASN A 524 13.64 9.68 12.72
N LEU A 525 12.61 10.39 12.24
CA LEU A 525 12.76 11.39 11.19
C LEU A 525 13.50 12.64 11.66
N GLY A 526 13.84 12.77 12.94
CA GLY A 526 14.74 13.82 13.44
C GLY A 526 16.23 13.53 13.21
N ASP A 527 16.59 12.29 12.89
CA ASP A 527 17.96 11.89 12.56
C ASP A 527 18.26 12.12 11.08
N GLU A 528 19.39 12.74 10.79
CA GLU A 528 19.84 13.05 9.43
C GLU A 528 20.06 11.81 8.57
N SER A 529 20.57 10.73 9.17
CA SER A 529 20.80 9.46 8.49
C SER A 529 19.50 8.76 8.09
N VAL A 530 18.40 9.05 8.79
CA VAL A 530 17.10 8.42 8.57
C VAL A 530 16.27 9.24 7.58
N TRP A 531 16.10 10.55 7.78
CA TRP A 531 15.18 11.32 6.94
C TRP A 531 15.62 11.37 5.48
N LYS A 532 16.93 11.30 5.19
CA LYS A 532 17.48 11.25 3.83
C LYS A 532 17.02 10.02 3.03
N THR A 533 16.52 8.98 3.70
CA THR A 533 15.93 7.82 3.03
C THR A 533 14.48 8.06 2.60
N TYR A 534 13.79 9.06 3.16
CA TYR A 534 12.38 9.37 2.89
C TYR A 534 12.17 10.66 2.08
N TYR A 535 13.10 11.62 2.15
CA TYR A 535 13.00 12.90 1.43
C TYR A 535 14.15 13.07 0.45
N GLU A 536 13.84 13.68 -0.69
CA GLU A 536 14.78 13.81 -1.82
C GLU A 536 15.93 14.76 -1.56
N ASP A 537 15.72 15.78 -0.72
CA ASP A 537 16.71 16.77 -0.36
C ASP A 537 16.41 17.44 0.99
N GLU A 538 17.40 18.19 1.47
CA GLU A 538 17.34 18.93 2.73
C GLU A 538 16.39 20.14 2.66
N GLU A 539 16.23 20.76 1.48
CA GLU A 539 15.35 21.91 1.31
C GLU A 539 13.89 21.53 1.60
N LYS A 540 13.43 20.40 1.03
CA LYS A 540 12.13 19.81 1.30
C LYS A 540 11.96 19.48 2.77
N TYR A 541 12.94 18.79 3.38
CA TYR A 541 12.87 18.44 4.80
C TYR A 541 12.73 19.69 5.68
N ASN A 542 13.54 20.72 5.43
CA ASN A 542 13.50 21.98 6.16
C ASN A 542 12.19 22.76 5.91
N ARG A 543 11.64 22.71 4.68
CA ARG A 543 10.32 23.28 4.37
C ARG A 543 9.23 22.61 5.19
N LEU A 544 9.20 21.28 5.22
CA LEU A 544 8.25 20.52 6.04
C LEU A 544 8.42 20.84 7.54
N GLY A 545 9.65 21.00 8.02
CA GLY A 545 9.94 21.41 9.39
C GLY A 545 9.41 22.81 9.74
N ARG A 546 9.49 23.78 8.83
CA ARG A 546 8.88 25.11 9.01
C ARG A 546 7.36 25.04 9.06
N VAL A 547 6.75 24.25 8.18
CA VAL A 547 5.28 24.06 8.20
C VAL A 547 4.84 23.38 9.48
N ARG A 548 5.59 22.39 9.98
CA ARG A 548 5.32 21.72 11.25
C ARG A 548 5.38 22.70 12.43
N ALA A 549 6.43 23.53 12.50
CA ALA A 549 6.56 24.53 13.57
C ALA A 549 5.34 25.47 13.65
N ARG A 550 4.74 25.80 12.49
CA ARG A 550 3.52 26.61 12.41
C ARG A 550 2.25 25.81 12.74
N ALA A 551 2.13 24.57 12.26
CA ALA A 551 0.91 23.77 12.35
C ALA A 551 0.78 22.99 13.66
N ASP A 552 1.89 22.75 14.37
CA ASP A 552 1.93 22.06 15.66
C ASP A 552 2.95 22.70 16.62
N PRO A 553 2.77 23.97 17.01
CA PRO A 553 3.75 24.70 17.83
C PRO A 553 3.95 24.09 19.23
N ASN A 554 3.02 23.26 19.70
CA ASN A 554 3.06 22.63 21.03
C ASN A 554 3.49 21.16 20.99
N GLY A 555 3.77 20.59 19.80
CA GLY A 555 4.06 19.16 19.65
C GLY A 555 2.87 18.25 19.97
N THR A 556 1.63 18.77 19.91
CA THR A 556 0.39 18.03 20.20
C THR A 556 0.19 16.84 19.28
N PHE A 557 0.63 16.91 18.01
CA PHE A 557 0.50 15.83 17.04
C PHE A 557 1.79 15.01 16.88
N THR A 558 2.74 15.16 17.79
CA THR A 558 4.05 14.49 17.74
C THR A 558 4.16 13.44 18.84
N ALA A 559 3.46 12.32 18.68
CA ALA A 559 3.42 11.29 19.70
C ALA A 559 4.56 10.25 19.61
N ASN A 560 5.25 10.19 18.47
CA ASN A 560 6.33 9.26 18.20
C ASN A 560 7.39 9.92 17.29
N PRO A 561 8.59 9.32 17.10
CA PRO A 561 9.69 9.97 16.41
C PRO A 561 9.53 10.00 14.87
N PHE A 562 8.42 9.48 14.32
CA PHE A 562 8.10 9.51 12.89
C PHE A 562 7.61 10.88 12.40
N ALA A 563 8.32 11.92 12.81
CA ALA A 563 7.94 13.31 12.59
C ALA A 563 9.14 14.15 12.13
N VAL A 564 8.99 14.89 11.03
CA VAL A 564 10.01 15.83 10.53
C VAL A 564 10.32 16.91 11.56
N THR A 565 11.56 17.15 11.97
CA THR A 565 11.89 18.12 13.04
C THR A 565 11.29 19.51 12.76
N ALA A 566 10.64 20.11 13.76
CA ALA A 566 10.12 21.46 13.66
C ALA A 566 11.26 22.47 13.52
N ALA A 567 11.21 23.37 12.54
CA ALA A 567 12.27 24.36 12.37
C ALA A 567 12.33 25.30 13.59
N GLY A 568 13.54 25.51 14.13
CA GLY A 568 13.76 26.35 15.32
C GLY A 568 13.56 25.64 16.66
N SER A 569 13.18 24.37 16.70
CA SER A 569 13.25 23.57 17.94
C SER A 569 14.72 23.32 18.29
N LYS A 570 15.20 23.89 19.40
CA LYS A 570 16.50 23.47 19.95
C LYS A 570 16.41 21.98 20.31
N LYS A 571 17.37 21.19 19.79
CA LYS A 571 17.53 19.76 20.10
C LYS A 571 17.66 19.53 21.59
#